data_AF-A0A7W1UFL1-F1
#
_entry.id   AF-A0A7W1UFL1-F1
#
_cell.length_a   1.000
_cell.length_b   1.000
_cell.length_c   1.000
_cell.angle_alpha   90.00
_cell.angle_beta   90.00
_cell.angle_gamma   90.00
#
_symmetry.space_group_name_H-M   'P 1'
#
loop_
_entity.id
_entity.type
_entity.pdbx_description
1 polymer ?
#
loop_
_entity_poly.entity_id
_entity_poly.type
_entity_poly.pdbx_seq_one_letter_code
_entity_poly.pdbx_strand_id
1 'polypeptide(L)'
;MRRAKVKREGNRQLSYQIKKDSGWLIREEQKIYDARGEGVLARKRKRFRLIDVFAGAGGMTLGFSKMFGHAFDSVWANDFNADCVSTYRRNFGDHCVSGDIVDILN
;
A
#
# COMPACT_ATOMS: atom_id res chain seq x y z
N MET A 1 14.14 -7.80 -6.03
CA MET A 1 14.33 -7.82 -4.57
C MET A 1 15.81 -8.04 -4.30
N ARG A 2 16.54 -7.12 -3.67
CA ARG A 2 17.91 -7.39 -3.21
C ARG A 2 17.88 -7.63 -1.71
N ARG A 3 18.47 -8.76 -1.28
CA ARG A 3 18.49 -9.25 0.09
C ARG A 3 19.22 -8.27 1.01
N ALA A 4 18.59 -7.92 2.13
CA ALA A 4 19.28 -7.29 3.25
C ALA A 4 20.26 -8.31 3.85
N LYS A 5 21.54 -7.94 4.02
CA LYS A 5 22.49 -8.73 4.79
C LYS A 5 22.36 -8.33 6.27
N VAL A 6 21.96 -9.28 7.10
CA VAL A 6 21.91 -9.13 8.56
C VAL A 6 23.31 -9.39 9.11
N LYS A 7 23.92 -8.39 9.77
CA LYS A 7 25.03 -8.61 10.71
C LYS A 7 24.48 -8.43 12.12
N ARG A 8 24.55 -9.49 12.93
CA ARG A 8 24.22 -9.46 14.36
C ARG A 8 25.44 -8.97 15.13
N GLU A 9 25.25 -7.95 15.96
CA GLU A 9 25.86 -7.81 17.30
C GLU A 9 25.29 -6.57 18.00
N GLY A 10 25.34 -6.60 19.32
CA GLY A 10 24.49 -5.90 20.28
C GLY A 10 24.37 -4.37 20.15
N ASN A 11 23.21 -3.90 20.61
CA ASN A 11 22.89 -2.51 20.94
C ASN A 11 23.23 -1.45 19.87
N ARG A 12 22.51 -1.46 18.74
CA ARG A 12 22.62 -0.43 17.70
C ARG A 12 21.25 0.16 17.35
N GLN A 13 21.17 1.49 17.44
CA GLN A 13 20.19 2.29 16.72
C GLN A 13 20.26 1.93 15.24
N LEU A 14 19.23 1.24 14.74
CA LEU A 14 19.13 0.79 13.35
C LEU A 14 18.93 2.01 12.44
N SER A 15 20.02 2.58 11.94
CA SER A 15 19.96 3.57 10.86
C SER A 15 19.81 2.83 9.53
N TYR A 16 18.61 2.86 8.97
CA TYR A 16 18.36 2.38 7.61
C TYR A 16 18.94 3.38 6.61
N GLN A 17 20.19 3.17 6.21
CA GLN A 17 20.79 3.92 5.11
C GLN A 17 20.31 3.33 3.78
N ILE A 18 19.23 3.89 3.25
CA ILE A 18 18.81 3.62 1.87
C ILE A 18 19.84 4.31 0.97
N LYS A 19 20.78 3.54 0.39
CA LYS A 19 21.62 4.04 -0.70
C LYS A 19 20.73 4.36 -1.91
N LYS A 20 20.24 5.59 -1.99
CA LYS A 20 19.51 6.09 -3.16
C LYS A 20 20.55 6.55 -4.18
N ASP A 21 20.60 5.87 -5.33
CA ASP A 21 21.27 6.40 -6.50
C ASP A 21 20.40 7.55 -7.04
N SER A 22 20.86 8.79 -6.85
CA SER A 22 20.13 9.99 -7.23
C SER A 22 19.81 10.03 -8.72
N GLY A 23 20.70 9.52 -9.58
CA GLY A 23 20.48 9.49 -11.03
C GLY A 23 19.37 8.51 -11.43
N TRP A 24 19.24 7.40 -10.72
CA TRP A 24 18.15 6.45 -10.94
C TRP A 24 16.79 7.01 -10.48
N LEU A 25 16.76 7.69 -9.34
CA LEU A 25 15.52 8.24 -8.79
C LEU A 25 14.91 9.29 -9.72
N ILE A 26 15.72 10.25 -10.20
CA ILE A 26 15.27 11.29 -11.13
C ILE A 26 14.75 10.68 -12.43
N ARG A 27 15.42 9.65 -12.96
CA ARG A 27 14.96 8.94 -14.17
C ARG A 27 13.63 8.20 -13.95
N GLU A 28 13.41 7.61 -12.79
CA GLU A 28 12.11 6.99 -12.47
C GLU A 28 11.02 8.04 -12.27
N GLU A 29 11.31 9.16 -11.61
CA GLU A 29 10.36 10.26 -11.42
C GLU A 29 9.92 10.87 -12.75
N GLN A 30 10.85 11.13 -13.67
CA GLN A 30 10.53 11.64 -15.00
C GLN A 30 9.62 10.67 -15.77
N LYS A 31 9.94 9.37 -15.78
CA LYS A 31 9.09 8.35 -16.42
C LYS A 31 7.67 8.29 -15.83
N ILE A 32 7.55 8.45 -14.51
CA ILE A 32 6.25 8.47 -13.84
C ILE A 32 5.49 9.74 -14.20
N TYR A 33 6.17 10.89 -14.26
CA TYR A 33 5.59 12.16 -14.66
C TYR A 33 5.03 12.10 -16.09
N ASP A 34 5.84 11.65 -17.05
CA ASP A 34 5.44 11.55 -18.46
C ASP A 34 4.25 10.60 -18.62
N ALA A 35 4.32 9.41 -18.00
CA ALA A 35 3.24 8.44 -18.04
C ALA A 35 1.92 9.01 -17.45
N ARG A 36 1.99 9.76 -16.35
CA ARG A 36 0.82 10.43 -15.76
C ARG A 36 0.25 11.52 -16.67
N GLY A 37 1.11 12.29 -17.35
CA GLY A 37 0.68 13.28 -18.34
C GLY A 37 -0.10 12.66 -19.50
N GLU A 38 0.23 11.43 -19.87
CA GLU A 38 -0.45 10.65 -20.91
C GLU A 38 -1.65 9.83 -20.39
N GLY A 39 -1.95 9.89 -19.09
CA GLY A 39 -3.00 9.08 -18.47
C GLY A 39 -2.67 7.58 -18.37
N VAL A 40 -1.39 7.21 -18.54
CA VAL A 40 -0.91 5.83 -18.52
C VAL A 40 -0.26 5.51 -17.17
N LEU A 41 -0.50 4.31 -16.65
CA LEU A 41 0.27 3.82 -15.51
C LEU A 41 1.67 3.34 -15.92
N ALA A 42 2.69 3.90 -15.26
CA ALA A 42 4.10 3.55 -15.49
C ALA A 42 4.47 2.08 -15.24
N ARG A 43 3.66 1.30 -14.51
CA ARG A 43 3.96 -0.10 -14.16
C ARG A 43 2.79 -1.04 -14.47
N LYS A 44 2.76 -1.55 -15.70
CA LYS A 44 1.71 -2.45 -16.20
C LYS A 44 1.69 -3.86 -15.57
N ARG A 45 2.79 -4.33 -14.97
CA ARG A 45 2.96 -5.75 -14.56
C ARG A 45 3.23 -6.00 -13.09
N LYS A 46 3.43 -4.97 -12.27
CA LYS A 46 3.71 -5.14 -10.84
C LYS A 46 2.53 -4.62 -10.04
N ARG A 47 1.76 -5.54 -9.46
CA ARG A 47 0.68 -5.21 -8.51
C ARG A 47 1.27 -5.07 -7.11
N PHE A 48 0.78 -4.10 -6.36
CA PHE A 48 1.16 -3.85 -4.97
C PHE A 48 0.05 -4.33 -4.05
N ARG A 49 0.42 -4.91 -2.91
CA ARG A 49 -0.55 -5.26 -1.88
C ARG A 49 -0.84 -4.03 -1.02
N LEU A 50 -2.12 -3.76 -0.81
CA LEU A 50 -2.64 -2.64 -0.04
C LEU A 50 -3.27 -3.16 1.25
N ILE A 51 -2.90 -2.52 2.35
CA ILE A 51 -3.50 -2.66 3.68
C ILE A 51 -4.13 -1.31 4.00
N ASP A 52 -5.40 -1.30 4.36
CA ASP A 52 -6.20 -0.09 4.60
C ASP A 52 -6.68 -0.07 6.07
N VAL A 53 -5.95 0.65 6.94
CA VAL A 53 -6.31 0.77 8.37
C VAL A 53 -7.19 2.00 8.54
N PHE A 54 -8.27 1.88 9.33
CA PHE A 54 -9.33 2.89 9.44
C PHE A 54 -9.99 3.15 8.08
N ALA A 55 -10.31 2.06 7.37
CA ALA A 55 -10.73 2.08 5.98
C ALA A 55 -12.08 2.80 5.74
N GLY A 56 -12.88 3.02 6.79
CA GLY A 56 -14.24 3.49 6.70
C GLY A 56 -15.05 2.62 5.72
N ALA A 57 -15.85 3.28 4.88
CA ALA A 57 -16.61 2.61 3.81
C ALA A 57 -15.74 2.18 2.60
N GLY A 58 -14.41 2.38 2.64
CA GLY A 58 -13.47 1.94 1.60
C GLY A 58 -13.15 2.96 0.51
N GLY A 59 -13.24 4.26 0.80
CA GLY A 59 -12.92 5.32 -0.18
C GLY A 59 -11.46 5.26 -0.69
N MET A 60 -10.51 5.00 0.22
CA MET A 60 -9.10 4.83 -0.12
C MET A 60 -8.90 3.58 -0.98
N THR A 61 -9.41 2.42 -0.50
CA THR A 61 -9.42 1.17 -1.28
C THR A 61 -10.00 1.37 -2.68
N LEU A 62 -11.15 2.05 -2.83
CA LEU A 62 -11.75 2.33 -4.13
C LEU A 62 -10.80 3.13 -5.01
N GLY A 63 -10.26 4.23 -4.46
CA GLY A 63 -9.32 5.13 -5.12
C GLY A 63 -8.06 4.44 -5.62
N PHE A 64 -7.56 3.43 -4.92
CA PHE A 64 -6.39 2.64 -5.34
C PHE A 64 -6.75 1.35 -6.10
N SER A 65 -8.03 1.07 -6.31
CA SER A 65 -8.48 -0.15 -6.95
C SER A 65 -8.22 -0.15 -8.46
N LYS A 66 -8.35 -1.33 -9.06
CA LYS A 66 -8.35 -1.52 -10.52
C LYS A 66 -9.45 -0.71 -11.24
N MET A 67 -10.50 -0.25 -10.55
CA MET A 67 -11.59 0.52 -11.17
C MET A 67 -11.11 1.87 -11.68
N PHE A 68 -10.14 2.49 -11.00
CA PHE A 68 -9.46 3.72 -11.45
C PHE A 68 -8.14 3.42 -12.17
N GLY A 69 -7.98 2.20 -12.67
CA GLY A 69 -6.79 1.79 -13.40
C GLY A 69 -5.55 1.60 -12.54
N HIS A 70 -5.64 1.68 -11.21
CA HIS A 70 -4.49 1.55 -10.30
C HIS A 70 -3.99 0.11 -10.13
N ALA A 71 -2.70 -0.03 -9.82
CA ALA A 71 -1.99 -1.31 -9.72
C ALA A 71 -1.94 -1.86 -8.27
N PHE A 72 -3.02 -1.72 -7.50
CA PHE A 72 -3.09 -2.25 -6.14
C PHE A 72 -4.15 -3.34 -5.99
N ASP A 73 -3.81 -4.32 -5.17
CA ASP A 73 -4.69 -5.35 -4.65
C ASP A 73 -4.91 -5.07 -3.17
N SER A 74 -6.15 -4.73 -2.80
CA SER A 74 -6.51 -4.69 -1.39
C SER A 74 -6.52 -6.12 -0.85
N VAL A 75 -5.73 -6.35 0.20
CA VAL A 75 -5.57 -7.69 0.80
C VAL A 75 -6.02 -7.76 2.24
N TRP A 76 -6.17 -6.60 2.90
CA TRP A 76 -6.63 -6.51 4.27
C TRP A 76 -7.07 -5.08 4.57
N ALA A 77 -8.14 -4.94 5.34
CA ALA A 77 -8.59 -3.65 5.84
C ALA A 77 -9.10 -3.79 7.28
N ASN A 78 -9.21 -2.68 8.00
CA ASN A 78 -9.84 -2.64 9.31
C ASN A 78 -10.62 -1.35 9.52
N ASP A 79 -11.77 -1.47 10.16
CA ASP A 79 -12.51 -0.35 10.73
C ASP A 79 -13.33 -0.80 11.95
N PHE A 80 -13.58 0.07 12.92
CA PHE A 80 -14.35 -0.29 14.11
C PHE A 80 -15.86 -0.08 13.90
N ASN A 81 -16.28 0.74 12.93
CA ASN A 81 -17.68 1.00 12.65
C ASN A 81 -18.28 -0.12 11.77
N ALA A 82 -19.29 -0.83 12.30
CA ALA A 82 -19.93 -1.95 11.62
C ALA A 82 -20.62 -1.57 10.29
N ASP A 83 -21.18 -0.35 10.18
CA ASP A 83 -21.81 0.13 8.94
C ASP A 83 -20.76 0.40 7.86
N CYS A 84 -19.61 0.93 8.26
CA CYS A 84 -18.44 1.09 7.38
C CYS A 84 -17.93 -0.26 6.89
N VAL A 85 -17.75 -1.23 7.80
CA VAL A 85 -17.29 -2.58 7.45
C VAL A 85 -18.27 -3.29 6.51
N SER A 86 -19.57 -3.23 6.79
CA SER A 86 -20.58 -3.85 5.92
C SER A 86 -20.57 -3.23 4.51
N THR A 87 -20.48 -1.91 4.42
CA THR A 87 -20.35 -1.18 3.16
C THR A 87 -19.06 -1.55 2.43
N TYR A 88 -17.93 -1.60 3.12
CA TYR A 88 -16.65 -2.02 2.56
C TYR A 88 -16.76 -3.44 1.97
N ARG A 89 -17.23 -4.40 2.78
CA ARG A 89 -17.32 -5.81 2.40
C ARG A 89 -18.22 -6.03 1.19
N ARG A 90 -19.34 -5.30 1.13
CA ARG A 90 -20.27 -5.32 -0.01
C ARG A 90 -19.59 -4.94 -1.33
N ASN A 91 -18.62 -4.02 -1.31
CA ASN A 91 -17.97 -3.49 -2.51
C ASN A 91 -16.64 -4.16 -2.86
N PHE A 92 -15.85 -4.55 -1.86
CA PHE A 92 -14.45 -4.97 -2.07
C PHE A 92 -14.16 -6.43 -1.69
N GLY A 93 -15.07 -7.10 -0.98
CA GLY A 93 -14.89 -8.47 -0.50
C GLY A 93 -14.69 -8.58 1.01
N ASP A 94 -14.70 -9.81 1.51
CA ASP A 94 -14.72 -10.10 2.95
C ASP A 94 -13.31 -10.11 3.58
N HIS A 95 -12.58 -8.99 3.42
CA HIS A 95 -11.24 -8.82 3.98
C HIS A 95 -11.09 -7.55 4.83
N CYS A 96 -12.20 -6.90 5.18
CA CYS A 96 -12.24 -5.84 6.18
C CYS A 96 -12.59 -6.45 7.55
N VAL A 97 -11.71 -6.30 8.53
CA VAL A 97 -11.88 -6.79 9.90
C VAL A 97 -12.55 -5.71 10.73
N SER A 98 -13.67 -6.05 11.37
CA SER A 98 -14.34 -5.16 12.32
C SER A 98 -13.68 -5.23 13.69
N GLY A 99 -13.33 -4.08 14.25
CA GLY A 99 -12.82 -3.98 15.62
C GLY A 99 -11.82 -2.85 15.82
N ASP A 100 -11.44 -2.62 17.08
CA ASP A 100 -10.33 -1.73 17.42
C ASP A 100 -9.02 -2.35 16.92
N ILE A 101 -8.19 -1.54 16.26
CA ILE A 101 -6.90 -1.98 15.74
C ILE A 101 -5.93 -2.44 16.84
N VAL A 102 -6.03 -1.87 18.05
CA VAL A 102 -5.20 -2.24 19.19
C VAL A 102 -5.55 -3.67 19.64
N ASP A 103 -6.84 -3.98 19.73
CA ASP A 103 -7.31 -5.31 20.13
C ASP A 103 -6.96 -6.38 19.09
N ILE A 104 -6.93 -6.01 17.80
CA ILE A 104 -6.58 -6.93 16.71
C ILE A 104 -5.08 -7.29 16.68
N LEU A 105 -4.22 -6.42 17.21
CA LEU A 105 -2.76 -6.59 17.15
C LEU A 105 -2.18 -7.25 18.41
N ASN A 106 -2.95 -7.37 19.49
CA ASN A 106 -2.57 -8.02 20.73
C ASN A 106 -2.91 -9.52 20.73
#